data_AF-A0A813CGB8-F1
#
_entry.id   AF-A0A813CGB8-F1
#
_cell.length_a   1.000
_cell.length_b   1.000
_cell.length_c   1.000
_cell.angle_alpha   90.00
_cell.angle_beta   90.00
_cell.angle_gamma   90.00
#
_symmetry.space_group_name_H-M   'P 1'
#
loop_
_entity.id
_entity.type
_entity.pdbx_description
1 polymer ?
#
loop_
_entity_poly.entity_id
_entity_poly.type
_entity_poly.pdbx_seq_one_letter_code
_entity_poly.pdbx_strand_id
1 'polypeptide(L)'
;MVHHSTLTSKTFGEIFTLDGKDLVDCLQNSPASASMFCGYAKAFVEMMQKPTGLTVHGQQLVAADSCCRHTRQYQELYPDPKTRLANISIVHDALGPDIQTMSESTCSFRSGGLAHMLKDLDRGGLQPENIIMLLQNAIPELHPDVGTHALLEQLFERDRAVSSCVSLLALVYDDYNLFVKPQMLAPVEVTTPGQWKHLRELVTWV
;
A
#
# COMPACT_ATOMS: atom_id res chain seq x y z
N MET A 1 13.29 -18.54 19.37
CA MET A 1 12.82 -19.69 20.17
C MET A 1 11.82 -20.43 19.31
N VAL A 2 12.14 -21.66 18.92
CA VAL A 2 11.31 -22.51 18.05
C VAL A 2 10.28 -23.22 18.95
N HIS A 3 9.00 -23.19 18.58
CA HIS A 3 7.85 -23.63 19.39
C HIS A 3 7.98 -25.10 19.88
N HIS A 4 7.45 -25.41 21.07
CA HIS A 4 7.45 -26.77 21.67
C HIS A 4 6.17 -27.59 21.37
N SER A 5 5.30 -27.10 20.49
CA SER A 5 4.04 -27.77 20.16
C SER A 5 4.28 -28.80 19.06
N THR A 6 4.03 -30.08 19.38
CA THR A 6 4.16 -31.19 18.42
C THR A 6 2.80 -31.48 17.80
N LEU A 7 2.74 -31.38 16.48
CA LEU A 7 1.57 -31.70 15.68
C LEU A 7 1.46 -33.23 15.49
N THR A 8 0.43 -33.87 16.05
CA THR A 8 0.23 -35.33 15.96
C THR A 8 -0.89 -35.69 14.99
N SER A 9 -0.60 -36.52 13.99
CA SER A 9 -1.58 -37.12 13.06
C SER A 9 -2.43 -38.20 13.75
N LYS A 10 -3.76 -38.13 13.63
CA LYS A 10 -4.71 -39.08 14.23
C LYS A 10 -5.40 -40.05 13.26
N THR A 11 -5.34 -39.84 11.94
CA THR A 11 -5.95 -40.73 10.93
C THR A 11 -5.14 -40.73 9.62
N PHE A 12 -5.52 -41.55 8.63
CA PHE A 12 -4.91 -41.57 7.28
C PHE A 12 -5.06 -40.24 6.51
N GLY A 13 -5.80 -39.27 7.04
CA GLY A 13 -5.63 -37.86 6.73
C GLY A 13 -4.92 -37.19 7.90
N GLU A 14 -3.81 -36.52 7.65
CA GLU A 14 -3.06 -35.82 8.70
C GLU A 14 -3.89 -34.66 9.26
N ILE A 15 -4.72 -34.95 10.26
CA ILE A 15 -5.44 -33.93 11.01
C ILE A 15 -4.54 -33.47 12.13
N PHE A 16 -4.13 -32.21 12.01
CA PHE A 16 -3.35 -31.48 12.99
C PHE A 16 -4.28 -30.73 13.93
N THR A 17 -4.27 -31.09 15.22
CA THR A 17 -5.05 -30.41 16.25
C THR A 17 -4.15 -29.50 17.09
N LEU A 18 -4.61 -28.29 17.38
CA LEU A 18 -3.93 -27.34 18.26
C LEU A 18 -4.85 -27.00 19.43
N ASP A 19 -4.37 -27.20 20.65
CA ASP A 19 -5.15 -26.90 21.85
C ASP A 19 -5.28 -25.38 22.05
N GLY A 20 -6.37 -24.95 22.68
CA GLY A 20 -6.68 -23.52 22.85
C GLY A 20 -5.58 -22.74 23.60
N LYS A 21 -4.91 -23.38 24.58
CA LYS A 21 -3.78 -22.76 25.29
C LYS A 21 -2.60 -22.51 24.36
N ASP A 22 -2.21 -23.53 23.59
CA ASP A 22 -1.08 -23.45 22.66
C ASP A 22 -1.36 -22.47 21.51
N LEU A 23 -2.63 -22.40 21.08
CA LEU A 23 -3.08 -21.38 20.13
C LEU A 23 -2.86 -19.98 20.71
N VAL A 24 -3.36 -19.71 21.93
CA VAL A 24 -3.18 -18.40 22.58
C VAL A 24 -1.70 -18.05 22.72
N ASP A 25 -0.88 -18.99 23.17
CA ASP A 25 0.58 -18.78 23.30
C ASP A 25 1.23 -18.47 21.93
N CYS A 26 0.78 -19.13 20.85
CA CYS A 26 1.25 -18.84 19.48
C CYS A 26 0.84 -17.43 19.02
N LEU A 27 -0.42 -17.04 19.25
CA LEU A 27 -0.92 -15.71 18.85
C LEU A 27 -0.27 -14.58 19.68
N GLN A 28 0.01 -14.80 20.96
CA GLN A 28 0.68 -13.82 21.82
C GLN A 28 2.10 -13.52 21.36
N ASN A 29 2.83 -14.55 20.92
CA ASN A 29 4.23 -14.41 20.50
C ASN A 29 4.39 -13.98 19.04
N SER A 30 3.31 -13.91 18.26
CA SER A 30 3.33 -13.52 16.85
C SER A 30 2.13 -12.62 16.51
N PRO A 31 2.32 -11.29 16.52
CA PRO A 31 1.28 -10.33 16.15
C PRO A 31 0.70 -10.57 14.74
N ALA A 32 1.54 -11.08 13.82
CA ALA A 32 1.13 -11.49 12.49
C ALA A 32 0.12 -12.63 12.53
N SER A 33 0.41 -13.70 13.29
CA SER A 33 -0.48 -14.83 13.47
C SER A 33 -1.79 -14.43 14.14
N ALA A 34 -1.72 -13.56 15.16
CA ALA A 34 -2.90 -12.99 15.81
C ALA A 34 -3.81 -12.25 14.82
N SER A 35 -3.23 -11.39 13.98
CA SER A 35 -3.99 -10.64 12.97
C SER A 35 -4.66 -11.57 11.94
N MET A 36 -3.94 -12.57 11.43
CA MET A 36 -4.50 -13.56 10.50
C MET A 36 -5.65 -14.35 11.13
N PHE A 37 -5.47 -14.84 12.36
CA PHE A 37 -6.48 -15.62 13.07
C PHE A 37 -7.75 -14.80 13.34
N CYS A 38 -7.61 -13.55 13.81
CA CYS A 38 -8.73 -12.65 14.03
C CYS A 38 -9.49 -12.32 12.73
N GLY A 39 -8.75 -12.11 11.63
CA GLY A 39 -9.34 -11.88 10.31
C GLY A 39 -10.18 -13.07 9.84
N TYR A 40 -9.64 -14.28 9.97
CA TYR A 40 -10.38 -15.51 9.67
C TYR A 40 -11.62 -15.69 10.56
N ALA A 41 -11.47 -15.52 11.88
CA ALA A 41 -12.57 -15.66 12.83
C ALA A 41 -13.73 -14.70 12.50
N LYS A 42 -13.43 -13.45 12.12
CA LYS A 42 -14.43 -12.48 11.70
C LYS A 42 -15.18 -12.94 10.44
N ALA A 43 -14.45 -13.32 9.39
CA ALA A 43 -15.05 -13.80 8.14
C ALA A 43 -15.90 -15.08 8.36
N PHE A 44 -15.45 -15.97 9.25
CA PHE A 44 -16.18 -17.17 9.62
C PHE A 44 -17.50 -16.83 10.31
N VAL A 45 -17.50 -15.90 11.28
CA VAL A 45 -18.72 -15.44 11.95
C VAL A 45 -19.69 -14.79 10.97
N GLU A 46 -19.20 -13.92 10.08
CA GLU A 46 -20.03 -13.28 9.03
C GLU A 46 -20.67 -14.31 8.09
N MET A 47 -19.94 -15.38 7.75
CA MET A 47 -20.46 -16.48 6.94
C MET A 47 -21.53 -17.28 7.70
N MET A 48 -21.34 -17.55 9.00
CA MET A 48 -22.30 -18.29 9.84
C MET A 48 -23.59 -17.51 10.11
N GLN A 49 -23.57 -16.18 10.01
CA GLN A 49 -24.76 -15.34 10.14
C GLN A 49 -25.66 -15.37 8.90
N LYS A 50 -25.20 -15.91 7.77
CA LYS A 50 -26.01 -15.99 6.54
C LYS A 50 -27.08 -17.09 6.70
N PRO A 51 -28.37 -16.80 6.42
CA PRO A 51 -29.49 -17.72 6.67
C PRO A 51 -29.54 -18.96 5.74
N THR A 52 -28.57 -19.12 4.85
CA THR A 52 -28.40 -20.33 4.03
C THR A 52 -27.97 -21.50 4.90
N GLY A 53 -28.94 -22.36 5.24
CA GLY A 53 -28.71 -23.58 6.02
C GLY A 53 -27.61 -24.46 5.40
N LEU A 54 -26.73 -24.98 6.27
CA LEU A 54 -25.54 -25.77 5.97
C LEU A 54 -24.47 -25.03 5.15
N THR A 55 -23.54 -24.41 5.86
CA THR A 55 -22.24 -24.03 5.29
C THR A 55 -21.53 -25.31 4.84
N VAL A 56 -21.46 -25.51 3.51
CA VAL A 56 -20.70 -26.61 2.92
C VAL A 56 -19.24 -26.40 3.30
N HIS A 57 -18.57 -27.45 3.81
CA HIS A 57 -17.16 -27.40 4.23
C HIS A 57 -16.23 -26.71 3.21
N GLY A 58 -16.51 -26.83 1.91
CA GLY A 58 -15.78 -26.13 0.85
C GLY A 58 -15.81 -24.59 0.97
N GLN A 59 -16.90 -23.99 1.45
CA GLN A 59 -16.98 -22.54 1.65
C GLN A 59 -16.09 -22.06 2.80
N GLN A 60 -15.93 -22.88 3.84
CA GLN A 60 -15.03 -22.59 4.96
C GLN A 60 -13.56 -22.56 4.49
N LEU A 61 -13.18 -23.49 3.61
CA LEU A 61 -11.83 -23.54 3.03
C LEU A 61 -11.54 -22.33 2.15
N VAL A 62 -12.50 -21.93 1.30
CA VAL A 62 -12.36 -20.73 0.45
C VAL A 62 -12.27 -19.47 1.29
N ALA A 63 -13.06 -19.35 2.36
CA ALA A 63 -12.98 -18.21 3.27
C ALA A 63 -11.64 -18.16 4.01
N ALA A 64 -11.13 -19.31 4.49
CA ALA A 64 -9.83 -19.42 5.12
C ALA A 64 -8.69 -19.00 4.19
N ASP A 65 -8.66 -19.55 2.97
CA ASP A 65 -7.65 -19.23 1.96
C ASP A 65 -7.69 -17.75 1.57
N SER A 66 -8.90 -17.22 1.36
CA SER A 66 -9.09 -15.79 1.08
C SER A 66 -8.55 -14.92 2.21
N CYS A 67 -8.91 -15.18 3.47
CA CYS A 67 -8.40 -14.41 4.61
C CYS A 67 -6.87 -14.42 4.69
N CYS A 68 -6.24 -15.59 4.50
CA CYS A 68 -4.79 -15.69 4.45
C CYS A 68 -4.21 -14.80 3.35
N ARG A 69 -4.69 -14.92 2.11
CA ARG A 69 -4.19 -14.16 0.94
C ARG A 69 -4.30 -12.65 1.05
N HIS A 70 -5.29 -12.15 1.81
CA HIS A 70 -5.50 -10.72 1.99
C HIS A 70 -4.71 -10.14 3.17
N THR A 71 -4.05 -10.96 3.99
CA THR A 71 -3.19 -10.44 5.04
C THR A 71 -1.85 -9.98 4.48
N ARG A 72 -1.39 -8.82 4.96
CA ARG A 72 -0.10 -8.22 4.56
C ARG A 72 1.05 -9.21 4.69
N GLN A 73 1.08 -9.99 5.78
CA GLN A 73 2.17 -10.91 6.06
C GLN A 73 2.22 -12.08 5.08
N TYR A 74 1.05 -12.57 4.64
CA TYR A 74 0.99 -13.56 3.58
C TYR A 74 1.48 -12.98 2.25
N GLN A 75 1.07 -11.75 1.92
CA GLN A 75 1.52 -11.06 0.71
C GLN A 75 3.01 -10.74 0.72
N GLU A 76 3.61 -10.52 1.90
CA GLU A 76 5.06 -10.33 2.07
C GLU A 76 5.84 -11.64 1.84
N LEU A 77 5.32 -12.79 2.34
CA LEU A 77 5.97 -14.10 2.19
C LEU A 77 5.75 -14.71 0.81
N TYR A 78 4.58 -14.50 0.23
CA TYR A 78 4.14 -15.05 -1.05
C TYR A 78 3.63 -13.91 -1.96
N PRO A 79 4.50 -12.97 -2.37
CA PRO A 79 4.09 -11.87 -3.21
C PRO A 79 3.59 -12.41 -4.54
N ASP A 80 2.34 -12.06 -4.88
CA ASP A 80 1.67 -12.48 -6.10
C ASP A 80 2.55 -12.06 -7.30
N PRO A 81 2.99 -13.01 -8.15
CA PRO A 81 3.78 -12.70 -9.33
C PRO A 81 3.17 -11.62 -10.22
N LYS A 82 1.84 -11.45 -10.21
CA LYS A 82 1.13 -10.43 -10.99
C LYS A 82 1.18 -9.04 -10.36
N THR A 83 1.30 -8.96 -9.03
CA THR A 83 1.43 -7.68 -8.29
C THR A 83 2.87 -7.33 -8.01
N ARG A 84 3.83 -8.24 -8.29
CA ARG A 84 5.25 -7.92 -8.31
C ARG A 84 5.49 -6.81 -9.32
N LEU A 85 5.84 -5.63 -8.80
CA LEU A 85 6.27 -4.52 -9.62
C LEU A 85 7.56 -4.94 -10.35
N ALA A 86 7.44 -5.37 -11.60
CA ALA A 86 8.57 -5.79 -12.43
C ALA A 86 9.62 -4.67 -12.60
N ASN A 87 9.24 -3.43 -12.28
CA ASN A 87 10.00 -2.21 -12.55
C ASN A 87 10.61 -1.55 -11.31
N ILE A 88 10.42 -2.11 -10.09
CA ILE A 88 11.06 -1.59 -8.88
C ILE A 88 12.21 -2.52 -8.49
N SER A 89 13.20 -2.63 -9.36
CA SER A 89 14.54 -3.03 -8.90
C SER A 89 15.27 -1.76 -8.47
N ILE A 90 15.09 -1.37 -7.20
CA ILE A 90 15.81 -0.23 -6.57
C ILE A 90 17.34 -0.42 -6.70
N VAL A 91 17.79 -1.64 -6.97
CA VAL A 91 19.21 -2.01 -6.99
C VAL A 91 19.84 -1.88 -8.38
N HIS A 92 19.07 -1.84 -9.48
CA HIS A 92 19.68 -1.82 -10.82
C HIS A 92 20.19 -0.44 -11.27
N ASP A 93 19.66 0.65 -10.72
CA ASP A 93 20.12 2.01 -11.09
C ASP A 93 21.25 2.55 -10.21
N ALA A 94 21.61 1.86 -9.11
CA ALA A 94 22.68 2.28 -8.20
C ALA A 94 24.06 1.66 -8.52
N LEU A 95 24.12 0.71 -9.45
CA LEU A 95 25.37 0.10 -9.92
C LEU A 95 25.55 0.44 -11.40
N GLY A 96 26.53 1.29 -11.66
CA GLY A 96 26.82 1.90 -12.95
C GLY A 96 27.11 0.94 -14.12
N PRO A 97 27.39 1.53 -15.29
CA PRO A 97 27.07 0.98 -16.60
C PRO A 97 28.20 0.10 -17.13
N ASP A 98 27.90 -1.15 -17.49
CA ASP A 98 28.76 -1.90 -18.42
C ASP A 98 28.04 -3.00 -19.21
N ILE A 99 26.71 -2.87 -19.42
CA ILE A 99 26.01 -3.75 -20.37
C ILE A 99 25.14 -2.90 -21.30
N GLN A 100 25.80 -2.35 -22.32
CA GLN A 100 25.15 -1.93 -23.55
C GLN A 100 24.79 -3.19 -24.37
N THR A 101 23.50 -3.46 -24.57
CA THR A 101 23.03 -4.02 -25.86
C THR A 101 21.54 -3.77 -26.07
N MET A 102 21.28 -2.78 -26.93
CA MET A 102 20.22 -2.66 -27.94
C MET A 102 18.75 -2.94 -27.55
N SER A 103 17.99 -1.84 -27.38
CA SER A 103 16.64 -1.68 -27.96
C SER A 103 16.17 -0.22 -27.79
N GLU A 104 16.57 0.65 -28.72
CA GLU A 104 16.12 2.04 -28.80
C GLU A 104 14.78 2.13 -29.54
N SER A 105 13.66 2.22 -28.81
CA SER A 105 12.40 2.86 -29.30
C SER A 105 11.31 3.03 -28.23
N THR A 106 11.58 2.82 -26.95
CA THR A 106 10.62 3.15 -25.87
C THR A 106 11.04 4.44 -25.18
N CYS A 107 10.07 5.36 -25.03
CA CYS A 107 10.14 6.66 -24.36
C CYS A 107 11.35 6.83 -23.44
N SER A 108 12.13 7.90 -23.66
CA SER A 108 13.15 8.34 -22.69
C SER A 108 12.45 8.80 -21.40
N PHE A 109 12.08 7.84 -20.57
CA PHE A 109 11.63 8.01 -19.20
C PHE A 109 12.86 8.45 -18.41
N ARG A 110 13.21 9.73 -18.54
CA ARG A 110 14.37 10.31 -17.85
C ARG A 110 14.10 10.17 -16.35
N SER A 111 14.92 9.33 -15.71
CA SER A 111 14.94 8.96 -14.30
C SER A 111 15.32 10.11 -13.35
N GLY A 112 14.81 11.32 -13.60
CA GLY A 112 15.10 12.48 -12.75
C GLY A 112 14.69 12.28 -11.28
N GLY A 113 13.76 11.36 -11.02
CA GLY A 113 13.24 11.09 -9.69
C GLY A 113 12.63 12.34 -9.03
N LEU A 114 12.27 12.20 -7.76
CA LEU A 114 11.72 13.32 -6.98
C LEU A 114 12.69 14.50 -6.87
N ALA A 115 14.00 14.24 -6.84
CA ALA A 115 15.01 15.30 -6.73
C ALA A 115 15.04 16.24 -7.96
N HIS A 116 14.85 15.70 -9.17
CA HIS A 116 14.74 16.55 -10.36
C HIS A 116 13.43 17.32 -10.38
N MET A 117 12.33 16.68 -9.96
CA MET A 117 11.04 17.35 -9.81
C MET A 117 11.12 18.56 -8.85
N LEU A 118 11.85 18.43 -7.73
CA LEU A 118 12.10 19.53 -6.79
C LEU A 118 12.96 20.65 -7.42
N LYS A 119 13.96 20.30 -8.23
CA LYS A 119 14.76 21.31 -8.95
C LYS A 119 13.97 22.08 -10.01
N ASP A 120 12.98 21.43 -10.64
CA ASP A 120 12.09 22.08 -11.59
C ASP A 120 11.06 22.97 -10.87
N LEU A 121 10.62 22.56 -9.67
CA LEU A 121 9.80 23.37 -8.76
C LEU A 121 10.47 24.71 -8.42
N ASP A 122 11.76 24.67 -8.06
CA ASP A 122 12.55 25.87 -7.72
C ASP A 122 12.68 26.88 -8.88
N ARG A 123 12.50 26.45 -10.13
CA ARG A 123 12.86 27.24 -11.32
C ARG A 123 11.77 28.12 -11.92
N GLY A 124 10.51 28.02 -11.51
CA GLY A 124 9.51 28.97 -12.03
C GLY A 124 8.06 28.55 -12.06
N GLY A 125 7.58 27.83 -11.04
CA GLY A 125 6.15 27.69 -10.80
C GLY A 125 5.54 26.48 -11.49
N LEU A 126 5.20 25.49 -10.68
CA LEU A 126 4.45 24.34 -11.15
C LEU A 126 2.98 24.67 -11.21
N GLN A 127 2.41 24.52 -12.41
CA GLN A 127 0.97 24.52 -12.55
C GLN A 127 0.41 23.29 -11.81
N PRO A 128 -0.58 23.45 -10.93
CA PRO A 128 -1.16 22.37 -10.14
C PRO A 128 -1.55 21.13 -10.97
N GLU A 129 -1.99 21.37 -12.21
CA GLU A 129 -2.39 20.36 -13.18
C GLU A 129 -1.24 19.42 -13.57
N ASN A 130 -0.01 19.94 -13.62
CA ASN A 130 1.16 19.18 -14.02
C ASN A 130 1.79 18.41 -12.86
N ILE A 131 1.60 18.87 -11.61
CA ILE A 131 2.18 18.22 -10.42
C ILE A 131 1.66 16.79 -10.28
N ILE A 132 0.37 16.57 -10.52
CA ILE A 132 -0.23 15.23 -10.41
C ILE A 132 0.43 14.28 -11.41
N MET A 133 0.55 14.71 -12.67
CA MET A 133 1.20 13.90 -13.71
C MET A 133 2.68 13.64 -13.35
N LEU A 134 3.39 14.64 -12.85
CA LEU A 134 4.79 14.46 -12.41
C LEU A 134 4.91 13.48 -11.24
N LEU A 135 4.03 13.57 -10.25
CA LEU A 135 3.98 12.65 -9.12
C LEU A 135 3.67 11.22 -9.56
N GLN A 136 2.70 11.03 -10.46
CA GLN A 136 2.33 9.73 -11.02
C GLN A 136 3.46 9.10 -11.83
N ASN A 137 4.28 9.92 -12.49
CA ASN A 137 5.47 9.46 -13.21
C ASN A 137 6.65 9.20 -12.27
N ALA A 138 6.82 10.01 -11.22
CA ALA A 138 7.94 9.88 -10.28
C ALA A 138 7.73 8.78 -9.24
N ILE A 139 6.47 8.49 -8.88
CA ILE A 139 6.07 7.51 -7.86
C ILE A 139 5.20 6.45 -8.55
N PRO A 140 5.78 5.31 -8.96
CA PRO A 140 5.08 4.27 -9.72
C PRO A 140 3.79 3.79 -9.05
N GLU A 141 3.74 3.76 -7.72
CA GLU A 141 2.58 3.34 -6.93
C GLU A 141 1.34 4.22 -7.17
N LEU A 142 1.54 5.49 -7.54
CA LEU A 142 0.48 6.45 -7.80
C LEU A 142 -0.03 6.41 -9.25
N HIS A 143 0.61 5.65 -10.13
CA HIS A 143 0.22 5.60 -11.55
C HIS A 143 -1.24 5.10 -11.69
N PRO A 144 -2.09 5.78 -12.49
CA PRO A 144 -3.52 5.50 -12.54
C PRO A 144 -3.87 4.09 -13.03
N ASP A 145 -3.10 3.56 -13.98
CA ASP A 145 -3.40 2.25 -14.61
C ASP A 145 -2.53 1.08 -14.11
N VAL A 146 -1.26 1.34 -13.76
CA VAL A 146 -0.28 0.28 -13.43
C VAL A 146 0.30 0.38 -12.03
N GLY A 147 -0.11 1.38 -11.25
CA GLY A 147 0.37 1.57 -9.88
C GLY A 147 -0.23 0.54 -8.93
N THR A 148 0.44 0.28 -7.80
CA THR A 148 -0.01 -0.65 -6.76
C THR A 148 -1.46 -0.40 -6.33
N HIS A 149 -1.85 0.87 -6.18
CA HIS A 149 -3.23 1.19 -5.82
C HIS A 149 -4.24 0.86 -6.92
N ALA A 150 -3.87 0.97 -8.19
CA ALA A 150 -4.71 0.57 -9.31
C ALA A 150 -4.87 -0.95 -9.37
N LEU A 151 -3.76 -1.69 -9.21
CA LEU A 151 -3.75 -3.15 -9.22
C LEU A 151 -4.52 -3.77 -8.05
N LEU A 152 -4.54 -3.11 -6.89
CA LEU A 152 -5.29 -3.54 -5.71
C LEU A 152 -6.73 -2.98 -5.67
N GLU A 153 -7.18 -2.29 -6.73
CA GLU A 153 -8.50 -1.65 -6.80
C GLU A 153 -8.77 -0.62 -5.68
N GLN A 154 -7.70 -0.04 -5.12
CA GLN A 154 -7.74 0.93 -4.02
C GLN A 154 -7.65 2.38 -4.55
N LEU A 155 -8.55 2.74 -5.48
CA LEU A 155 -8.50 4.05 -6.15
C LEU A 155 -8.64 5.24 -5.18
N PHE A 156 -9.46 5.10 -4.14
CA PHE A 156 -9.60 6.12 -3.10
C PHE A 156 -8.30 6.36 -2.32
N GLU A 157 -7.54 5.29 -2.06
CA GLU A 157 -6.26 5.37 -1.36
C GLU A 157 -5.19 6.01 -2.25
N ARG A 158 -5.21 5.72 -3.55
CA ARG A 158 -4.38 6.42 -4.54
C ARG A 158 -4.62 7.92 -4.49
N ASP A 159 -5.87 8.33 -4.59
CA ASP A 159 -6.23 9.76 -4.65
C ASP A 159 -5.87 10.46 -3.33
N ARG A 160 -6.03 9.78 -2.19
CA ARG A 160 -5.58 10.27 -0.88
C ARG A 160 -4.06 10.44 -0.83
N ALA A 161 -3.30 9.48 -1.37
CA ALA A 161 -1.84 9.53 -1.41
C ALA A 161 -1.35 10.66 -2.32
N VAL A 162 -1.90 10.80 -3.53
CA VAL A 162 -1.63 11.92 -4.44
C VAL A 162 -1.91 13.25 -3.76
N SER A 163 -3.09 13.41 -3.15
CA SER A 163 -3.48 14.63 -2.44
C SER A 163 -2.50 14.96 -1.31
N SER A 164 -2.08 13.94 -0.55
CA SER A 164 -1.10 14.09 0.54
C SER A 164 0.27 14.55 0.02
N CYS A 165 0.75 13.98 -1.10
CA CYS A 165 1.99 14.43 -1.75
C CYS A 165 1.90 15.88 -2.22
N VAL A 166 0.79 16.28 -2.86
CA VAL A 166 0.56 17.67 -3.29
C VAL A 166 0.51 18.62 -2.10
N SER A 167 -0.19 18.25 -1.03
CA SER A 167 -0.26 19.06 0.20
C SER A 167 1.12 19.24 0.84
N LEU A 168 1.93 18.20 0.89
CA LEU A 168 3.29 18.27 1.42
C LEU A 168 4.17 19.20 0.57
N LEU A 169 4.09 19.08 -0.77
CA LEU A 169 4.81 19.98 -1.67
C LEU A 169 4.35 21.43 -1.45
N ALA A 170 3.05 21.68 -1.40
CA ALA A 170 2.53 23.02 -1.14
C ALA A 170 3.08 23.61 0.18
N LEU A 171 3.21 22.80 1.23
CA LEU A 171 3.76 23.21 2.52
C LEU A 171 5.25 23.55 2.43
N VAL A 172 6.03 22.70 1.76
CA VAL A 172 7.49 22.88 1.57
C VAL A 172 7.80 24.15 0.78
N TYR A 173 6.98 24.47 -0.23
CA TYR A 173 7.19 25.63 -1.10
C TYR A 173 6.42 26.90 -0.66
N ASP A 174 5.73 26.85 0.49
CA ASP A 174 4.84 27.94 0.95
C ASP A 174 3.82 28.40 -0.11
N ASP A 175 3.26 27.47 -0.88
CA ASP A 175 2.26 27.77 -1.90
C ASP A 175 0.85 27.43 -1.40
N TYR A 176 0.25 28.39 -0.70
CA TYR A 176 -1.13 28.28 -0.21
C TYR A 176 -2.15 28.03 -1.33
N ASN A 177 -1.94 28.61 -2.53
CA ASN A 177 -2.89 28.45 -3.63
C ASN A 177 -2.88 27.02 -4.14
N LEU A 178 -1.70 26.41 -4.23
CA LEU A 178 -1.56 25.00 -4.58
C LEU A 178 -2.27 24.09 -3.57
N PHE A 179 -2.20 24.42 -2.28
CA PHE A 179 -2.87 23.66 -1.22
C PHE A 179 -4.40 23.75 -1.26
N VAL A 180 -4.94 24.94 -1.55
CA VAL A 180 -6.39 25.19 -1.48
C VAL A 180 -7.13 24.82 -2.76
N LYS A 181 -6.49 24.91 -3.93
CA LYS A 181 -7.15 24.67 -5.23
C LYS A 181 -7.87 23.32 -5.32
N PRO A 182 -7.31 22.19 -4.84
CA PRO A 182 -8.05 20.91 -4.80
C PRO A 182 -9.23 20.90 -3.83
N GLN A 183 -9.16 21.66 -2.73
CA GLN A 183 -10.22 21.74 -1.72
C GLN A 183 -11.46 22.48 -2.23
N MET A 184 -11.29 23.44 -3.14
CA MET A 184 -12.40 24.21 -3.71
C MET A 184 -13.40 23.36 -4.51
N LEU A 185 -13.00 22.16 -4.94
CA LEU A 185 -13.87 21.23 -5.66
C LEU A 185 -14.77 20.41 -4.72
N ALA A 186 -14.43 20.35 -3.43
CA ALA A 186 -15.18 19.59 -2.43
C ALA A 186 -15.98 20.54 -1.52
N PRO A 187 -17.15 20.13 -1.01
CA PRO A 187 -17.95 20.92 -0.06
C PRO A 187 -17.35 20.85 1.36
N VAL A 188 -16.07 21.16 1.50
CA VAL A 188 -15.33 21.11 2.77
C VAL A 188 -14.92 22.53 3.15
N GLU A 189 -14.87 22.83 4.44
CA GLU A 189 -14.33 24.09 4.92
C GLU A 189 -12.90 24.29 4.41
N VAL A 190 -12.72 25.32 3.58
CA VAL A 190 -11.42 25.66 3.02
C VAL A 190 -10.52 26.14 4.14
N THR A 191 -9.32 25.57 4.21
CA THR A 191 -8.31 25.98 5.18
C THR A 191 -8.04 27.48 5.03
N THR A 192 -8.21 28.25 6.10
CA THR A 192 -7.98 29.70 6.08
C THR A 192 -6.48 30.04 6.03
N PRO A 193 -6.09 31.24 5.57
CA PRO A 193 -4.68 31.66 5.58
C PRO A 193 -4.04 31.64 6.98
N GLY A 194 -4.84 31.84 8.04
CA GLY A 194 -4.38 31.75 9.42
C GLY A 194 -4.03 30.30 9.83
N GLN A 195 -4.88 29.33 9.46
CA GLN A 195 -4.60 27.91 9.68
C GLN A 195 -3.39 27.44 8.86
N TRP A 196 -3.24 27.94 7.63
CA TRP A 196 -2.06 27.66 6.80
C TRP A 196 -0.76 28.09 7.47
N LYS A 197 -0.73 29.31 8.01
CA LYS A 197 0.45 29.82 8.74
C LYS A 197 0.81 28.89 9.90
N HIS A 198 -0.18 28.44 10.68
CA HIS A 198 0.06 27.53 11.79
C HIS A 198 0.58 26.15 11.32
N LEU A 199 0.03 25.61 10.24
CA LEU A 199 0.53 24.36 9.65
C LEU A 199 1.99 24.47 9.21
N ARG A 200 2.38 25.60 8.60
CA ARG A 200 3.78 25.83 8.25
C ARG A 200 4.69 25.90 9.45
N GLU A 201 4.27 26.61 10.49
CA GLU A 201 5.02 26.67 11.74
C GLU A 201 5.25 25.27 12.32
N LEU A 202 4.35 24.30 12.12
CA LEU A 202 4.60 22.92 12.55
C LEU A 202 5.65 22.20 11.68
N VAL A 203 5.67 22.46 10.38
CA VAL A 203 6.58 21.80 9.43
C VAL A 203 8.01 22.35 9.52
N THR A 204 8.19 23.66 9.75
CA THR A 204 9.51 24.28 9.82
C THR A 204 10.33 23.93 11.07
N TRP A 205 9.71 23.26 12.05
CA TRP A 205 10.37 22.83 13.29
C TRP A 205 11.04 21.46 13.20
N VAL A 206 10.87 20.76 12.07
CA VAL A 206 11.50 19.47 11.76
C VAL A 206 12.66 19.68 10.81
#